data_AF-E6ZR42-F1
#
_entry.id   AF-E6ZR42-F1
#
_cell.length_a   1.000
_cell.length_b   1.000
_cell.length_c   1.000
_cell.angle_alpha   90.00
_cell.angle_beta   90.00
_cell.angle_gamma   90.00
#
_symmetry.space_group_name_H-M   'P 1'
#
loop_
_entity.id
_entity.type
_entity.pdbx_description
1 polymer ?
#
loop_
_entity_poly.entity_id
_entity_poly.type
_entity_poly.pdbx_seq_one_letter_code
_entity_poly.pdbx_strand_id
1 'polypeptide(L)'
;MAQQQQYQPIYSYQTTRAAAGRNHAILRLVALLSFVAVSSVVFLSFTDYIYWRQSQPRSQAQPITMASSSPTIANTNGETKSPTLDEFLVQAKQDAFAHLKQASTSQGRLTLIMGNEAGDLDSASCAIGLSYLLSRFGSPSSYNLPQSSYVPLIQSMHTDDVLRPENTAAFRAAGIAPDHIFYLDDVQNTLGLDLHSDAFAPSANVALGLVDHPSLTGPWGGARAANRQVDIVIDHHEDVGDHANAALRIVKSPSKDPVGSCSSLVAELFADRFANASTSDVGLREVADLLISAIIIDTDNLRGAPRGKATQTDYDAIKTLFPVSSFGTSTTAEQLRETAFSFSPLKNDAQQGASVAPIEPISPSAETDSATQSAKIILAPYWQILSRSKQAVSHLSGRDLLRRDYKELDFTHPEGSDAATADVALKLGFASVPISLVEWLHKDRTTPDLADAADAKLEVAEAWAAWWKTLDEFMAERSIDIAVMTGSFRVAEGQVDAGKHKRELVLAFAPRTMPASKASVLWDELRRGLEADAHVSADQVDRRLMLEQPWKGQRLPESAGGKKERVQGIDSEGRREHALQATSWAKVYKQANARANRKIVLPAVTTILKAAVRKL
;
A
#
# COMPACT_ATOMS: atom_id res chain seq x y z
N MET A 1 -5.03 22.78 25.50
CA MET A 1 -4.02 21.75 25.81
C MET A 1 -4.77 20.46 26.17
N ALA A 2 -5.06 19.62 25.18
CA ALA A 2 -5.66 18.31 25.40
C ALA A 2 -4.50 17.31 25.51
N GLN A 3 -4.39 16.62 26.64
CA GLN A 3 -3.46 15.50 26.80
C GLN A 3 -3.85 14.41 25.80
N GLN A 4 -2.93 14.05 24.91
CA GLN A 4 -3.03 12.84 24.10
C GLN A 4 -3.07 11.65 25.05
N GLN A 5 -4.27 11.12 25.25
CA GLN A 5 -4.47 9.88 25.98
C GLN A 5 -3.87 8.77 25.13
N GLN A 6 -2.95 8.04 25.75
CA GLN A 6 -2.09 7.13 25.04
C GLN A 6 -2.77 5.78 24.85
N TYR A 7 -2.97 5.39 23.60
CA TYR A 7 -3.56 4.12 23.24
C TYR A 7 -2.61 2.97 23.59
N GLN A 8 -3.02 2.14 24.55
CA GLN A 8 -2.50 0.78 24.75
C GLN A 8 -3.41 -0.18 23.96
N PRO A 9 -2.89 -1.15 23.20
CA PRO A 9 -3.72 -2.14 22.53
C PRO A 9 -4.58 -2.89 23.55
N ILE A 10 -5.89 -2.65 23.54
CA ILE A 10 -6.82 -3.15 24.58
C ILE A 10 -7.14 -4.64 24.39
N TYR A 11 -6.82 -5.24 23.25
CA TYR A 11 -7.07 -6.66 23.02
C TYR A 11 -5.90 -7.55 23.41
N SER A 12 -5.77 -7.84 24.71
CA SER A 12 -5.31 -9.16 25.16
C SER A 12 -6.54 -9.98 25.51
N TYR A 13 -6.80 -11.06 24.76
CA TYR A 13 -7.83 -12.02 25.15
C TYR A 13 -7.36 -12.67 26.44
N GLN A 14 -7.87 -12.22 27.59
CA GLN A 14 -7.70 -12.98 28.82
C GLN A 14 -8.63 -14.18 28.77
N THR A 15 -8.13 -15.32 28.28
CA THR A 15 -8.78 -16.59 28.57
C THR A 15 -8.59 -16.90 30.05
N THR A 16 -9.69 -16.92 30.80
CA THR A 16 -9.71 -17.46 32.15
C THR A 16 -9.24 -18.92 32.16
N ARG A 17 -8.16 -19.16 32.93
CA ARG A 17 -7.62 -20.42 33.51
C ARG A 17 -6.62 -21.27 32.69
N ALA A 18 -5.49 -21.51 33.39
CA ALA A 18 -4.52 -22.61 33.30
C ALA A 18 -3.37 -22.52 32.26
N ALA A 19 -2.50 -21.52 32.37
CA ALA A 19 -1.19 -21.53 31.67
C ALA A 19 0.01 -21.02 32.51
N ALA A 20 -0.10 -20.92 33.83
CA ALA A 20 0.97 -20.35 34.67
C ALA A 20 2.10 -21.33 35.06
N GLY A 21 2.07 -22.60 34.62
CA GLY A 21 2.97 -23.65 35.13
C GLY A 21 4.18 -24.02 34.26
N ARG A 22 4.33 -23.49 33.04
CA ARG A 22 5.31 -24.01 32.05
C ARG A 22 6.40 -23.02 31.58
N ASN A 23 6.46 -21.81 32.13
CA ASN A 23 7.28 -20.73 31.55
C ASN A 23 8.76 -20.71 32.01
N HIS A 24 9.11 -21.28 33.17
CA HIS A 24 10.48 -21.12 33.70
C HIS A 24 11.55 -22.03 33.06
N ALA A 25 11.16 -23.21 32.53
CA ALA A 25 12.11 -24.11 31.86
C ALA A 25 12.39 -23.68 30.40
N ILE A 26 11.40 -23.12 29.72
CA ILE A 26 11.50 -22.65 28.33
C ILE A 26 12.38 -21.39 28.24
N LEU A 27 12.25 -20.46 29.20
CA LEU A 27 13.06 -19.23 29.24
C LEU A 27 14.57 -19.49 29.35
N ARG A 28 14.98 -20.54 30.08
CA ARG A 28 16.41 -20.91 30.21
C ARG A 28 16.97 -21.57 28.95
N LEU A 29 16.15 -22.35 28.22
CA LEU A 29 16.55 -22.98 26.96
C LEU A 29 16.65 -21.95 25.83
N VAL A 30 15.73 -20.99 25.78
CA VAL A 30 15.73 -19.90 24.78
C VAL A 30 16.96 -19.01 24.98
N ALA A 31 17.28 -18.58 26.20
CA ALA A 31 18.46 -17.75 26.46
C ALA A 31 19.79 -18.41 26.04
N LEU A 32 19.91 -19.74 26.22
CA LEU A 32 21.11 -20.48 25.84
C LEU A 32 21.24 -20.61 24.30
N LEU A 33 20.11 -20.83 23.61
CA LEU A 33 20.07 -20.93 22.14
C LEU A 33 20.30 -19.57 21.47
N SER A 34 19.80 -18.47 22.06
CA SER A 34 20.04 -17.11 21.56
C SER A 34 21.51 -16.71 21.62
N PHE A 35 22.23 -17.10 22.67
CA PHE A 35 23.66 -16.76 22.80
C PHE A 35 24.52 -17.47 21.75
N VAL A 36 24.22 -18.74 21.46
CA VAL A 36 24.92 -19.51 20.39
C VAL A 36 24.58 -18.95 19.01
N ALA A 37 23.31 -18.60 18.75
CA ALA A 37 22.88 -18.03 17.47
C ALA A 37 23.53 -16.66 17.18
N VAL A 38 23.62 -15.77 18.18
CA VAL A 38 24.23 -14.44 18.02
C VAL A 38 25.73 -14.56 17.74
N SER A 39 26.46 -15.44 18.43
CA SER A 39 27.88 -15.66 18.17
C SER A 39 28.15 -16.30 16.80
N SER A 40 27.27 -17.19 16.31
CA SER A 40 27.39 -17.78 14.97
C SER A 40 27.07 -16.80 13.84
N VAL A 41 26.09 -15.91 14.02
CA VAL A 41 25.70 -14.88 13.02
C VAL A 41 26.80 -13.83 12.84
N VAL A 42 27.45 -13.40 13.92
CA VAL A 42 28.57 -12.44 13.84
C VAL A 42 29.77 -13.05 13.11
N PHE A 43 30.11 -14.32 13.37
CA PHE A 43 31.25 -14.98 12.72
C PHE A 43 30.99 -15.28 11.23
N LEU A 44 29.76 -15.68 10.85
CA LEU A 44 29.38 -15.95 9.46
C LEU A 44 29.32 -14.67 8.62
N SER A 45 28.79 -13.57 9.17
CA SER A 45 28.66 -12.29 8.45
C SER A 45 29.99 -11.71 7.97
N PHE A 46 31.09 -11.94 8.69
CA PHE A 46 32.41 -11.44 8.32
C PHE A 46 33.10 -12.33 7.27
N THR A 47 32.97 -13.66 7.39
CA THR A 47 33.55 -14.61 6.41
C THR A 47 32.81 -14.58 5.07
N ASP A 48 31.48 -14.44 5.09
CA ASP A 48 30.66 -14.40 3.87
C ASP A 48 30.87 -13.07 3.12
N TYR A 49 31.10 -11.97 3.82
CA TYR A 49 31.49 -10.68 3.22
C TYR A 49 32.83 -10.77 2.49
N ILE A 50 33.83 -11.45 3.07
CA ILE A 50 35.16 -11.65 2.46
C ILE A 50 35.04 -12.57 1.22
N TYR A 51 34.25 -13.64 1.32
CA TYR A 51 34.06 -14.61 0.23
C TYR A 51 33.28 -14.02 -0.96
N TRP A 52 32.28 -13.20 -0.67
CA TRP A 52 31.51 -12.47 -1.69
C TRP A 52 32.38 -11.47 -2.47
N ARG A 53 33.28 -10.73 -1.79
CA ARG A 53 34.18 -9.77 -2.45
C ARG A 53 35.17 -10.41 -3.42
N GLN A 54 35.49 -11.70 -3.22
CA GLN A 54 36.48 -12.43 -4.01
C GLN A 54 35.89 -13.17 -5.23
N SER A 55 34.57 -13.28 -5.34
CA SER A 55 33.90 -14.12 -6.35
C SER A 55 33.32 -13.36 -7.56
N GLN A 56 33.58 -12.05 -7.69
CA GLN A 56 33.15 -11.31 -8.88
C GLN A 56 34.04 -11.56 -10.11
N PRO A 57 33.48 -11.94 -11.28
CA PRO A 57 34.20 -11.90 -12.53
C PRO A 57 34.43 -10.44 -12.98
N ARG A 58 35.68 -10.11 -13.34
CA ARG A 58 36.03 -8.82 -13.96
C ARG A 58 35.54 -8.78 -15.40
N SER A 59 34.43 -8.10 -15.64
CA SER A 59 33.99 -7.76 -17.01
C SER A 59 34.73 -6.52 -17.48
N GLN A 60 35.53 -6.65 -18.55
CA GLN A 60 36.09 -5.50 -19.27
C GLN A 60 34.98 -4.81 -20.05
N ALA A 61 34.62 -3.57 -19.68
CA ALA A 61 33.74 -2.72 -20.46
C ALA A 61 34.53 -1.57 -21.10
N GLN A 62 34.30 -1.34 -22.40
CA GLN A 62 34.84 -0.21 -23.16
C GLN A 62 34.02 1.07 -22.90
N PRO A 63 34.62 2.26 -22.94
CA PRO A 63 33.92 3.51 -22.65
C PRO A 63 33.07 3.97 -23.85
N ILE A 64 31.76 4.10 -23.66
CA ILE A 64 30.86 4.79 -24.58
C ILE A 64 30.65 6.21 -24.06
N THR A 65 31.04 7.20 -24.87
CA THR A 65 30.81 8.63 -24.61
C THR A 65 29.47 9.03 -25.22
N MET A 66 28.50 9.43 -24.38
CA MET A 66 27.28 10.11 -24.83
C MET A 66 27.08 11.33 -23.93
N ALA A 67 27.12 12.52 -24.53
CA ALA A 67 26.87 13.78 -23.86
C ALA A 67 25.35 13.97 -23.68
N SER A 68 24.89 14.03 -22.43
CA SER A 68 23.59 14.60 -22.07
C SER A 68 23.82 15.76 -21.11
N SER A 69 23.25 16.92 -21.42
CA SER A 69 23.24 18.09 -20.54
C SER A 69 22.35 17.83 -19.33
N SER A 70 22.90 17.18 -18.30
CA SER A 70 22.29 17.09 -16.97
C SER A 70 22.46 18.43 -16.23
N PRO A 71 21.56 18.79 -15.29
CA PRO A 71 21.78 19.92 -14.41
C PRO A 71 22.84 19.54 -13.37
N THR A 72 24.11 19.79 -13.69
CA THR A 72 25.21 19.65 -12.75
C THR A 72 25.35 20.94 -11.95
N ILE A 73 25.21 20.85 -10.63
CA ILE A 73 25.53 21.95 -9.74
C ILE A 73 27.06 21.99 -9.62
N ALA A 74 27.70 22.96 -10.26
CA ALA A 74 29.13 23.18 -10.15
C ALA A 74 29.44 23.81 -8.79
N ASN A 75 30.16 23.08 -7.92
CA ASN A 75 30.74 23.67 -6.72
C ASN A 75 31.98 24.50 -7.09
N THR A 76 32.36 25.45 -6.23
CA THR A 76 33.46 26.42 -6.43
C THR A 76 34.85 25.83 -6.71
N ASN A 77 34.99 24.50 -6.70
CA ASN A 77 36.23 23.77 -6.95
C ASN A 77 36.21 22.91 -8.23
N GLY A 78 35.17 22.96 -9.07
CA GLY A 78 35.13 22.27 -10.37
C GLY A 78 34.89 20.75 -10.31
N GLU A 79 34.65 20.17 -9.12
CA GLU A 79 34.16 18.79 -8.99
C GLU A 79 32.64 18.74 -9.23
N THR A 80 32.23 18.02 -10.27
CA THR A 80 30.82 17.75 -10.58
C THR A 80 30.28 16.65 -9.67
N LYS A 81 29.67 17.02 -8.55
CA LYS A 81 28.94 16.09 -7.69
C LYS A 81 27.55 15.85 -8.29
N SER A 82 27.12 14.59 -8.38
CA SER A 82 25.73 14.29 -8.76
C SER A 82 24.79 14.74 -7.64
N PRO A 83 23.62 15.34 -7.96
CA PRO A 83 22.69 15.82 -6.95
C PRO A 83 22.19 14.67 -6.08
N THR A 84 21.83 14.98 -4.83
CA THR A 84 21.08 14.04 -3.99
C THR A 84 19.67 13.84 -4.55
N LEU A 85 18.99 12.80 -4.07
CA LEU A 85 17.60 12.54 -4.45
C LEU A 85 16.68 13.68 -3.99
N ASP A 86 16.93 14.25 -2.82
CA ASP A 86 16.15 15.37 -2.27
C ASP A 86 16.37 16.68 -3.06
N GLU A 87 17.62 16.98 -3.45
CA GLU A 87 17.93 18.13 -4.32
C GLU A 87 17.21 18.02 -5.67
N PHE A 88 17.14 16.81 -6.23
CA PHE A 88 16.35 16.55 -7.44
C PHE A 88 14.86 16.81 -7.21
N LEU A 89 14.29 16.35 -6.10
CA LEU A 89 12.86 16.53 -5.80
C LEU A 89 12.48 18.01 -5.66
N VAL A 90 13.31 18.81 -4.99
CA VAL A 90 13.13 20.27 -4.91
C VAL A 90 13.08 20.88 -6.31
N GLN A 91 14.04 20.55 -7.18
CA GLN A 91 14.08 21.08 -8.53
C GLN A 91 12.90 20.60 -9.38
N ALA A 92 12.56 19.31 -9.31
CA ALA A 92 11.46 18.71 -10.05
C ALA A 92 10.10 19.35 -9.68
N LYS A 93 9.87 19.61 -8.38
CA LYS A 93 8.67 20.31 -7.89
C LYS A 93 8.60 21.75 -8.42
N GLN A 94 9.72 22.47 -8.41
CA GLN A 94 9.80 23.83 -8.98
C GLN A 94 9.55 23.85 -10.49
N ASP A 95 10.11 22.90 -11.23
CA ASP A 95 9.92 22.76 -12.67
C ASP A 95 8.44 22.48 -13.02
N ALA A 96 7.79 21.58 -12.27
CA ALA A 96 6.36 21.34 -12.42
C ALA A 96 5.53 22.60 -12.13
N PHE A 97 5.86 23.34 -11.07
CA PHE A 97 5.15 24.59 -10.76
C PHE A 97 5.30 25.63 -11.87
N ALA A 98 6.51 25.79 -12.40
CA ALA A 98 6.77 26.72 -13.50
C ALA A 98 6.00 26.33 -14.77
N HIS A 99 6.06 25.05 -15.15
CA HIS A 99 5.39 24.54 -16.34
C HIS A 99 3.87 24.63 -16.23
N LEU A 100 3.28 24.20 -15.11
CA LEU A 100 1.83 24.16 -14.92
C LEU A 100 1.21 25.56 -14.77
N LYS A 101 1.93 26.54 -14.22
CA LYS A 101 1.48 27.95 -14.17
C LYS A 101 1.45 28.62 -15.55
N GLN A 102 2.28 28.16 -16.49
CA GLN A 102 2.46 28.76 -17.81
C GLN A 102 2.12 27.77 -18.94
N ALA A 103 1.22 26.83 -18.67
CA ALA A 103 0.97 25.64 -19.48
C ALA A 103 0.77 25.93 -20.99
N SER A 104 0.12 27.03 -21.36
CA SER A 104 -0.13 27.42 -22.76
C SER A 104 1.08 28.01 -23.49
N THR A 105 2.18 28.29 -22.78
CA THR A 105 3.39 28.95 -23.31
C THR A 105 4.67 28.16 -23.07
N SER A 106 4.61 27.06 -22.32
CA SER A 106 5.76 26.21 -22.01
C SER A 106 6.32 25.55 -23.28
N GLN A 107 7.59 25.81 -23.58
CA GLN A 107 8.29 25.27 -24.75
C GLN A 107 8.81 23.84 -24.55
N GLY A 108 8.94 23.39 -23.30
CA GLY A 108 9.37 22.03 -22.93
C GLY A 108 8.19 21.08 -22.73
N ARG A 109 8.47 19.79 -22.60
CA ARG A 109 7.48 18.77 -22.21
C ARG A 109 7.63 18.43 -20.72
N LEU A 110 6.51 18.28 -20.02
CA LEU A 110 6.44 17.78 -18.65
C LEU A 110 5.80 16.39 -18.64
N THR A 111 6.42 15.44 -17.93
CA THR A 111 5.85 14.12 -17.68
C THR A 111 5.69 13.95 -16.17
N LEU A 112 4.44 13.88 -15.73
CA LEU A 112 4.10 13.61 -14.34
C LEU A 112 4.03 12.10 -14.14
N ILE A 113 4.96 11.53 -13.37
CA ILE A 113 4.99 10.11 -13.06
C ILE A 113 4.29 9.90 -11.72
N MET A 114 3.24 9.09 -11.70
CA MET A 114 2.39 8.90 -10.54
C MET A 114 2.15 7.43 -10.24
N GLY A 115 2.18 7.11 -8.94
CA GLY A 115 1.69 5.85 -8.39
C GLY A 115 0.16 5.80 -8.34
N ASN A 116 -0.43 4.80 -7.70
CA ASN A 116 -1.89 4.75 -7.51
C ASN A 116 -2.37 5.72 -6.39
N GLU A 117 -3.68 5.94 -6.29
CA GLU A 117 -4.29 6.90 -5.34
C GLU A 117 -4.17 6.50 -3.88
N ALA A 118 -3.90 5.22 -3.61
CA ALA A 118 -3.68 4.78 -2.25
C ALA A 118 -2.34 5.32 -1.72
N GLY A 119 -1.38 5.68 -2.60
CA GLY A 119 -0.11 6.29 -2.22
C GLY A 119 0.74 5.40 -1.32
N ASP A 120 0.68 4.08 -1.51
CA ASP A 120 1.54 3.17 -0.76
C ASP A 120 3.03 3.33 -1.13
N LEU A 121 3.90 2.69 -0.34
CA LEU A 121 5.34 2.87 -0.51
C LEU A 121 5.82 2.41 -1.90
N ASP A 122 5.22 1.37 -2.49
CA ASP A 122 5.63 0.91 -3.82
C ASP A 122 5.28 1.94 -4.90
N SER A 123 4.05 2.46 -4.87
CA SER A 123 3.60 3.57 -5.71
C SER A 123 4.51 4.81 -5.60
N ALA A 124 4.83 5.24 -4.38
CA ALA A 124 5.66 6.42 -4.17
C ALA A 124 7.13 6.20 -4.54
N SER A 125 7.71 5.07 -4.14
CA SER A 125 9.09 4.71 -4.47
C SER A 125 9.30 4.58 -5.98
N CYS A 126 8.36 3.96 -6.70
CA CYS A 126 8.43 3.87 -8.15
C CYS A 126 8.35 5.25 -8.80
N ALA A 127 7.44 6.12 -8.37
CA ALA A 127 7.27 7.43 -8.99
C ALA A 127 8.53 8.29 -8.81
N ILE A 128 9.05 8.36 -7.58
CA ILE A 128 10.26 9.10 -7.23
C ILE A 128 11.49 8.52 -7.93
N GLY A 129 11.71 7.21 -7.79
CA GLY A 129 12.87 6.52 -8.34
C GLY A 129 12.91 6.62 -9.86
N LEU A 130 11.80 6.34 -10.54
CA LEU A 130 11.73 6.41 -12.01
C LEU A 130 11.94 7.85 -12.52
N SER A 131 11.36 8.85 -11.85
CA SER A 131 11.55 10.26 -12.24
C SER A 131 13.01 10.69 -12.15
N TYR A 132 13.70 10.31 -11.07
CA TYR A 132 15.12 10.58 -10.90
C TYR A 132 15.96 9.87 -11.97
N LEU A 133 15.72 8.57 -12.17
CA LEU A 133 16.48 7.74 -13.11
C LEU A 133 16.32 8.21 -14.57
N LEU A 134 15.10 8.54 -14.99
CA LEU A 134 14.84 9.08 -16.34
C LEU A 134 15.43 10.48 -16.52
N SER A 135 15.33 11.35 -15.51
CA SER A 135 15.93 12.69 -15.58
C SER A 135 17.44 12.64 -15.68
N ARG A 136 18.07 11.65 -15.04
CA ARG A 136 19.52 11.51 -15.01
C ARG A 136 20.09 10.77 -16.21
N PHE A 137 19.44 9.70 -16.67
CA PHE A 137 19.99 8.78 -17.67
C PHE A 137 19.23 8.77 -19.00
N GLY A 138 18.12 9.50 -19.09
CA GLY A 138 17.25 9.51 -20.25
C GLY A 138 16.46 8.20 -20.42
N SER A 139 15.93 8.00 -21.62
CA SER A 139 15.18 6.79 -21.97
C SER A 139 16.07 5.53 -21.86
N PRO A 140 15.58 4.44 -21.24
CA PRO A 140 16.29 3.16 -21.28
C PRO A 140 16.44 2.67 -22.73
N SER A 141 17.54 1.97 -23.05
CA SER A 141 17.98 1.69 -24.43
C SER A 141 16.95 0.98 -25.32
N SER A 142 16.09 0.14 -24.74
CA SER A 142 15.03 -0.59 -25.46
C SER A 142 13.77 0.24 -25.73
N TYR A 143 13.72 1.48 -25.25
CA TYR A 143 12.55 2.34 -25.30
C TYR A 143 12.94 3.73 -25.84
N ASN A 144 11.98 4.41 -26.45
CA ASN A 144 12.20 5.74 -27.02
C ASN A 144 11.21 6.73 -26.41
N LEU A 145 11.53 7.22 -25.22
CA LEU A 145 10.76 8.27 -24.57
C LEU A 145 11.13 9.65 -25.13
N PRO A 146 10.14 10.53 -25.37
CA PRO A 146 10.39 11.92 -25.71
C PRO A 146 11.20 12.63 -24.62
N GLN A 147 12.02 13.61 -25.00
CA GLN A 147 12.68 14.46 -24.01
C GLN A 147 11.63 15.19 -23.19
N SER A 148 11.74 15.09 -21.87
CA SER A 148 10.77 15.65 -20.92
C SER A 148 11.46 15.97 -19.60
N SER A 149 10.92 16.94 -18.87
CA SER A 149 11.12 17.00 -17.42
C SER A 149 10.26 15.90 -16.79
N TYR A 150 10.86 15.02 -16.00
CA TYR A 150 10.16 13.93 -15.31
C TYR A 150 9.99 14.29 -13.84
N VAL A 151 8.75 14.42 -13.39
CA VAL A 151 8.43 14.87 -12.03
C VAL A 151 7.53 13.84 -11.36
N PRO A 152 7.88 13.36 -10.15
CA PRO A 152 7.00 12.48 -9.41
C PRO A 152 5.81 13.27 -8.86
N LEU A 153 4.59 12.79 -9.08
CA LEU A 153 3.37 13.29 -8.44
C LEU A 153 2.82 12.21 -7.52
N ILE A 154 2.83 12.49 -6.21
CA ILE A 154 2.22 11.60 -5.22
C ILE A 154 0.73 11.93 -5.09
N GLN A 155 -0.11 10.92 -5.29
CA GLN A 155 -1.56 11.07 -5.36
C GLN A 155 -2.27 11.23 -3.99
N SER A 156 -1.52 11.48 -2.92
CA SER A 156 -2.07 11.82 -1.60
C SER A 156 -1.91 13.31 -1.30
N MET A 157 -2.40 13.76 -0.14
CA MET A 157 -2.10 15.10 0.39
C MET A 157 -0.85 15.05 1.28
N HIS A 158 -0.17 16.18 1.51
CA HIS A 158 0.92 16.23 2.50
C HIS A 158 0.42 15.81 3.90
N THR A 159 -0.81 16.20 4.25
CA THR A 159 -1.44 15.87 5.55
C THR A 159 -1.82 14.40 5.70
N ASP A 160 -1.62 13.58 4.65
CA ASP A 160 -1.92 12.15 4.68
C ASP A 160 -0.71 11.30 5.12
N ASP A 161 0.41 11.94 5.48
CA ASP A 161 1.58 11.29 6.08
C ASP A 161 1.22 10.42 7.30
N VAL A 162 0.23 10.86 8.09
CA VAL A 162 -0.31 10.11 9.24
C VAL A 162 -0.95 8.79 8.83
N LEU A 163 -1.45 8.66 7.60
CA LEU A 163 -2.09 7.43 7.10
C LEU A 163 -1.05 6.36 6.79
N ARG A 164 0.16 6.77 6.39
CA ARG A 164 1.23 5.88 5.94
C ARG A 164 2.55 6.26 6.58
N PRO A 165 2.68 6.10 7.90
CA PRO A 165 3.91 6.45 8.61
C PRO A 165 5.13 5.65 8.13
N GLU A 166 4.92 4.48 7.51
CA GLU A 166 5.99 3.73 6.84
C GLU A 166 6.62 4.50 5.67
N ASN A 167 5.86 5.33 4.96
CA ASN A 167 6.37 6.15 3.87
C ASN A 167 7.31 7.23 4.42
N THR A 168 6.88 7.95 5.46
CA THR A 168 7.70 8.98 6.11
C THR A 168 9.01 8.40 6.65
N ALA A 169 8.95 7.22 7.27
CA ALA A 169 10.15 6.52 7.75
C ALA A 169 11.10 6.17 6.60
N ALA A 170 10.58 5.61 5.49
CA ALA A 170 11.38 5.25 4.31
C ALA A 170 11.96 6.47 3.58
N PHE A 171 11.17 7.53 3.38
CA PHE A 171 11.62 8.78 2.74
C PHE A 171 12.79 9.40 3.51
N ARG A 172 12.63 9.56 4.83
CA ARG A 172 13.68 10.14 5.68
C ARG A 172 14.93 9.26 5.70
N ALA A 173 14.76 7.94 5.74
CA ALA A 173 15.87 6.98 5.67
C ALA A 173 16.63 7.05 4.33
N ALA A 174 15.93 7.35 3.23
CA ALA A 174 16.50 7.59 1.90
C ALA A 174 16.93 9.05 1.67
N GLY A 175 17.05 9.87 2.72
CA GLY A 175 17.53 11.25 2.62
C GLY A 175 16.52 12.28 2.11
N ILE A 176 15.25 11.90 1.95
CA ILE A 176 14.18 12.75 1.40
C ILE A 176 13.44 13.50 2.52
N ALA A 177 13.22 14.80 2.32
CA ALA A 177 12.25 15.57 3.07
C ALA A 177 10.88 15.51 2.37
N PRO A 178 9.82 15.01 3.04
CA PRO A 178 8.50 14.89 2.42
C PRO A 178 7.96 16.19 1.79
N ASP A 179 8.20 17.36 2.41
CA ASP A 179 7.73 18.66 1.89
C ASP A 179 8.32 19.04 0.52
N HIS A 180 9.43 18.41 0.13
CA HIS A 180 10.07 18.63 -1.18
C HIS A 180 9.44 17.81 -2.30
N ILE A 181 8.63 16.80 -1.98
CA ILE A 181 7.92 15.98 -2.97
C ILE A 181 6.70 16.77 -3.47
N PHE A 182 6.32 16.56 -4.73
CA PHE A 182 5.14 17.16 -5.34
C PHE A 182 3.90 16.28 -5.09
N TYR A 183 2.90 16.83 -4.38
CA TYR A 183 1.65 16.14 -3.99
C TYR A 183 0.41 16.75 -4.65
N LEU A 184 -0.75 16.11 -4.50
CA LEU A 184 -2.01 16.63 -5.08
C LEU A 184 -2.46 17.96 -4.48
N ASP A 185 -2.23 18.21 -3.21
CA ASP A 185 -2.54 19.50 -2.59
C ASP A 185 -1.63 20.62 -3.09
N ASP A 186 -0.42 20.34 -3.56
CA ASP A 186 0.34 21.35 -4.31
C ASP A 186 -0.40 21.75 -5.60
N VAL A 187 -0.98 20.77 -6.31
CA VAL A 187 -1.75 21.02 -7.52
C VAL A 187 -3.03 21.81 -7.23
N GLN A 188 -3.82 21.32 -6.28
CA GLN A 188 -5.16 21.84 -6.02
C GLN A 188 -5.15 23.12 -5.19
N ASN A 189 -4.32 23.17 -4.15
CA ASN A 189 -4.32 24.28 -3.19
C ASN A 189 -3.24 25.30 -3.49
N THR A 190 -2.01 24.86 -3.82
CA THR A 190 -0.89 25.79 -4.07
C THR A 190 -0.94 26.38 -5.48
N LEU A 191 -1.23 25.57 -6.50
CA LEU A 191 -1.37 26.03 -7.88
C LEU A 191 -2.81 26.46 -8.23
N GLY A 192 -3.81 26.05 -7.43
CA GLY A 192 -5.21 26.38 -7.70
C GLY A 192 -5.78 25.70 -8.94
N LEU A 193 -5.18 24.58 -9.36
CA LEU A 193 -5.55 23.88 -10.59
C LEU A 193 -6.59 22.80 -10.30
N ASP A 194 -7.67 22.83 -11.08
CA ASP A 194 -8.60 21.71 -11.15
C ASP A 194 -7.91 20.53 -11.87
N LEU A 195 -7.93 19.35 -11.26
CA LEU A 195 -7.41 18.11 -11.85
C LEU A 195 -8.12 17.73 -13.16
N HIS A 196 -9.28 18.32 -13.44
CA HIS A 196 -10.03 18.16 -14.69
C HIS A 196 -9.68 19.18 -15.77
N SER A 197 -8.86 20.18 -15.45
CA SER A 197 -8.47 21.20 -16.43
C SER A 197 -7.55 20.66 -17.53
N ASP A 198 -7.44 21.45 -18.59
CA ASP A 198 -6.51 21.21 -19.70
C ASP A 198 -5.04 21.45 -19.33
N ALA A 199 -4.73 21.86 -18.09
CA ALA A 199 -3.36 22.01 -17.61
C ALA A 199 -2.55 20.70 -17.65
N PHE A 200 -3.22 19.55 -17.64
CA PHE A 200 -2.59 18.22 -17.75
C PHE A 200 -2.90 17.53 -19.08
N ALA A 201 -3.37 18.28 -20.08
CA ALA A 201 -3.68 17.76 -21.41
C ALA A 201 -2.42 17.80 -22.30
N PRO A 202 -2.39 17.01 -23.40
CA PRO A 202 -1.31 17.09 -24.38
C PRO A 202 -1.14 18.51 -24.98
N SER A 203 -2.24 19.28 -25.08
CA SER A 203 -2.21 20.68 -25.54
C SER A 203 -1.41 21.63 -24.63
N ALA A 204 -1.21 21.25 -23.36
CA ALA A 204 -0.36 21.92 -22.39
C ALA A 204 1.07 21.36 -22.35
N ASN A 205 1.47 20.55 -23.33
CA ASN A 205 2.74 19.81 -23.34
C ASN A 205 2.94 18.94 -22.08
N VAL A 206 1.85 18.38 -21.55
CA VAL A 206 1.88 17.46 -20.40
C VAL A 206 1.57 16.04 -20.85
N ALA A 207 2.35 15.11 -20.32
CA ALA A 207 2.11 13.68 -20.38
C ALA A 207 2.14 13.06 -18.99
N LEU A 208 1.64 11.84 -18.89
CA LEU A 208 1.54 11.08 -17.65
C LEU A 208 2.35 9.79 -17.76
N GLY A 209 2.93 9.39 -16.64
CA GLY A 209 3.53 8.08 -16.43
C GLY A 209 2.84 7.36 -15.28
N LEU A 210 2.44 6.12 -15.48
CA LEU A 210 1.76 5.30 -14.48
C LEU A 210 2.72 4.26 -13.94
N VAL A 211 2.88 4.22 -12.63
CA VAL A 211 3.63 3.18 -11.94
C VAL A 211 2.76 2.50 -10.89
N ASP A 212 2.91 1.19 -10.70
CA ASP A 212 2.12 0.40 -9.73
C ASP A 212 0.58 0.46 -9.94
N HIS A 213 0.18 0.88 -11.15
CA HIS A 213 -1.17 0.72 -11.70
C HIS A 213 -1.12 0.88 -13.23
N PRO A 214 -1.94 0.13 -14.00
CA PRO A 214 -1.84 0.12 -15.47
C PRO A 214 -2.81 1.08 -16.18
N SER A 215 -3.69 1.76 -15.44
CA SER A 215 -4.83 2.50 -15.99
C SER A 215 -5.04 3.82 -15.27
N LEU A 216 -5.44 4.87 -15.98
CA LEU A 216 -5.89 6.11 -15.34
C LEU A 216 -7.17 5.85 -14.52
N THR A 217 -7.05 6.05 -13.21
CA THR A 217 -8.14 5.88 -12.25
C THR A 217 -8.42 7.19 -11.49
N GLY A 218 -9.47 7.19 -10.66
CA GLY A 218 -9.82 8.33 -9.84
C GLY A 218 -10.03 9.63 -10.65
N PRO A 219 -9.41 10.76 -10.27
CA PRO A 219 -9.61 12.04 -10.95
C PRO A 219 -9.07 12.07 -12.40
N TRP A 220 -8.21 11.11 -12.77
CA TRP A 220 -7.56 11.04 -14.08
C TRP A 220 -8.30 10.14 -15.09
N GLY A 221 -9.17 9.25 -14.60
CA GLY A 221 -9.85 8.23 -15.40
C GLY A 221 -11.17 8.65 -16.06
N GLY A 222 -11.94 7.66 -16.50
CA GLY A 222 -13.29 7.82 -17.08
C GLY A 222 -13.28 8.49 -18.46
N ALA A 223 -14.36 9.22 -18.81
CA ALA A 223 -14.48 9.93 -20.08
C ALA A 223 -13.32 10.92 -20.34
N ARG A 224 -12.65 11.36 -19.28
CA ARG A 224 -11.56 12.34 -19.32
C ARG A 224 -10.21 11.73 -19.68
N ALA A 225 -10.05 10.42 -19.50
CA ALA A 225 -8.83 9.70 -19.89
C ALA A 225 -8.50 9.92 -21.37
N ALA A 226 -9.51 10.18 -22.21
CA ALA A 226 -9.34 10.47 -23.64
C ALA A 226 -8.54 11.76 -23.92
N ASN A 227 -8.52 12.73 -23.01
CA ASN A 227 -7.75 13.98 -23.14
C ASN A 227 -6.44 13.95 -22.33
N ARG A 228 -5.91 12.76 -22.02
CA ARG A 228 -4.66 12.57 -21.31
C ARG A 228 -3.69 11.74 -22.16
N GLN A 229 -2.45 12.20 -22.27
CA GLN A 229 -1.39 11.44 -22.92
C GLN A 229 -0.66 10.60 -21.87
N VAL A 230 -0.63 9.27 -22.05
CA VAL A 230 0.14 8.35 -21.19
C VAL A 230 1.30 7.79 -22.01
N ASP A 231 2.52 8.09 -21.58
CA ASP A 231 3.75 7.67 -22.27
C ASP A 231 4.49 6.52 -21.55
N ILE A 232 4.24 6.37 -20.25
CA ILE A 232 4.92 5.40 -19.40
C ILE A 232 3.88 4.58 -18.64
N VAL A 233 4.03 3.26 -18.64
CA VAL A 233 3.30 2.34 -17.76
C VAL A 233 4.30 1.28 -17.27
N ILE A 234 4.53 1.21 -15.96
CA ILE A 234 5.31 0.14 -15.30
C ILE A 234 4.46 -0.42 -14.17
N ASP A 235 4.01 -1.66 -14.28
CA ASP A 235 3.05 -2.20 -13.32
C ASP A 235 3.17 -3.72 -13.12
N HIS A 236 2.71 -4.18 -11.96
CA HIS A 236 2.65 -5.59 -11.57
C HIS A 236 1.22 -6.05 -11.21
N HIS A 237 0.19 -5.31 -11.63
CA HIS A 237 -1.21 -5.71 -11.54
C HIS A 237 -1.67 -6.42 -12.84
N GLU A 238 -2.93 -6.87 -12.86
CA GLU A 238 -3.50 -7.50 -14.05
C GLU A 238 -3.52 -6.50 -15.21
N ASP A 239 -3.03 -6.94 -16.37
CA ASP A 239 -3.01 -6.12 -17.57
C ASP A 239 -4.42 -6.08 -18.19
N VAL A 240 -5.04 -4.90 -18.14
CA VAL A 240 -6.37 -4.64 -18.75
C VAL A 240 -6.29 -4.12 -20.19
N GLY A 241 -5.08 -3.97 -20.74
CA GLY A 241 -4.85 -3.53 -22.12
C GLY A 241 -4.85 -2.01 -22.32
N ASP A 242 -5.05 -1.23 -21.26
CA ASP A 242 -5.00 0.23 -21.33
C ASP A 242 -3.62 0.75 -21.74
N HIS A 243 -3.63 1.90 -22.43
CA HIS A 243 -2.45 2.63 -22.88
C HIS A 243 -1.45 1.73 -23.65
N ALA A 244 -1.95 0.83 -24.50
CA ALA A 244 -1.15 -0.13 -25.26
C ALA A 244 -0.07 0.52 -26.15
N ASN A 245 -0.22 1.81 -26.46
CA ASN A 245 0.70 2.62 -27.26
C ASN A 245 1.68 3.46 -26.42
N ALA A 246 1.71 3.30 -25.09
CA ALA A 246 2.70 3.97 -24.25
C ALA A 246 4.13 3.62 -24.70
N ALA A 247 4.98 4.63 -24.83
CA ALA A 247 6.33 4.50 -25.37
C ALA A 247 7.26 3.63 -24.48
N LEU A 248 7.02 3.62 -23.17
CA LEU A 248 7.60 2.68 -22.21
C LEU A 248 6.45 1.93 -21.52
N ARG A 249 6.22 0.67 -21.89
CA ARG A 249 5.13 -0.15 -21.31
C ARG A 249 5.64 -1.51 -20.84
N ILE A 250 5.60 -1.73 -19.54
CA ILE A 250 5.93 -3.00 -18.88
C ILE A 250 4.80 -3.32 -17.91
N VAL A 251 4.03 -4.38 -18.17
CA VAL A 251 3.00 -4.87 -17.25
C VAL A 251 3.22 -6.36 -16.98
N LYS A 252 3.53 -6.70 -15.74
CA LYS A 252 3.84 -8.05 -15.25
C LYS A 252 2.64 -8.61 -14.48
N SER A 253 1.68 -9.17 -15.22
CA SER A 253 0.41 -9.61 -14.62
C SER A 253 0.59 -10.77 -13.64
N PRO A 254 0.01 -10.73 -12.42
CA PRO A 254 0.09 -11.83 -11.46
C PRO A 254 -0.39 -13.19 -12.02
N SER A 255 -1.35 -13.16 -12.95
CA SER A 255 -1.87 -14.34 -13.64
C SER A 255 -0.92 -15.00 -14.65
N LYS A 256 0.14 -14.30 -15.09
CA LYS A 256 1.05 -14.76 -16.16
C LYS A 256 2.53 -14.72 -15.76
N ASP A 257 2.96 -13.61 -15.18
CA ASP A 257 4.36 -13.32 -14.86
C ASP A 257 4.41 -12.49 -13.56
N PRO A 258 4.22 -13.14 -12.40
CA PRO A 258 4.07 -12.45 -11.13
C PRO A 258 5.39 -11.81 -10.66
N VAL A 259 5.29 -10.59 -10.14
CA VAL A 259 6.38 -9.87 -9.47
C VAL A 259 5.88 -9.30 -8.15
N GLY A 260 6.66 -9.45 -7.08
CA GLY A 260 6.24 -9.10 -5.73
C GLY A 260 6.04 -7.60 -5.54
N SER A 261 6.89 -6.77 -6.15
CA SER A 261 6.85 -5.30 -6.07
C SER A 261 7.10 -4.65 -7.43
N CYS A 262 6.40 -3.56 -7.75
CA CYS A 262 6.65 -2.74 -8.93
C CYS A 262 8.05 -2.10 -8.90
N SER A 263 8.57 -1.77 -7.72
CA SER A 263 9.92 -1.23 -7.52
C SER A 263 11.02 -2.16 -8.04
N SER A 264 10.77 -3.48 -8.06
CA SER A 264 11.68 -4.46 -8.68
C SER A 264 11.82 -4.25 -10.19
N LEU A 265 10.74 -3.85 -10.88
CA LEU A 265 10.74 -3.56 -12.32
C LEU A 265 11.50 -2.28 -12.64
N VAL A 266 11.38 -1.25 -11.79
CA VAL A 266 12.15 0.00 -11.92
C VAL A 266 13.65 -0.29 -11.75
N ALA A 267 14.00 -1.13 -10.78
CA ALA A 267 15.38 -1.56 -10.56
C ALA A 267 15.95 -2.33 -11.77
N GLU A 268 15.18 -3.27 -12.32
CA GLU A 268 15.55 -4.05 -13.51
C GLU A 268 15.79 -3.14 -14.73
N LEU A 269 14.93 -2.15 -14.95
CA LEU A 269 15.02 -1.22 -16.09
C LEU A 269 16.32 -0.41 -16.12
N PHE A 270 16.91 -0.16 -14.95
CA PHE A 270 18.16 0.59 -14.77
C PHE A 270 19.28 -0.24 -14.15
N ALA A 271 19.23 -1.57 -14.26
CA ALA A 271 20.18 -2.47 -13.59
C ALA A 271 21.64 -2.14 -13.95
N ASP A 272 21.92 -1.86 -15.22
CA ASP A 272 23.27 -1.46 -15.67
C ASP A 272 23.75 -0.16 -15.02
N ARG A 273 22.85 0.77 -14.70
CA ARG A 273 23.23 2.03 -14.02
C ARG A 273 23.58 1.79 -12.57
N PHE A 274 22.83 0.95 -11.87
CA PHE A 274 23.16 0.54 -10.50
C PHE A 274 24.46 -0.28 -10.48
N ALA A 275 24.62 -1.27 -11.36
CA ALA A 275 25.81 -2.12 -11.40
C ALA A 275 27.12 -1.34 -11.63
N ASN A 276 27.04 -0.20 -12.32
CA ASN A 276 28.19 0.66 -12.61
C ASN A 276 28.23 1.95 -11.77
N ALA A 277 27.40 2.05 -10.73
CA ALA A 277 27.36 3.24 -9.87
C ALA A 277 28.65 3.44 -9.09
N SER A 278 29.11 4.68 -8.98
CA SER A 278 30.21 5.03 -8.07
C SER A 278 29.74 4.91 -6.62
N THR A 279 30.61 4.47 -5.70
CA THR A 279 30.31 4.47 -4.26
C THR A 279 30.09 5.88 -3.68
N SER A 280 30.58 6.92 -4.37
CA SER A 280 30.35 8.32 -4.03
C SER A 280 29.03 8.89 -4.58
N ASP A 281 28.28 8.10 -5.34
CA ASP A 281 27.02 8.51 -5.96
C ASP A 281 25.87 8.45 -4.93
N VAL A 282 25.69 9.56 -4.21
CA VAL A 282 24.70 9.66 -3.14
C VAL A 282 23.28 9.47 -3.66
N GLY A 283 22.90 10.12 -4.78
CA GLY A 283 21.55 10.04 -5.28
C GLY A 283 21.17 8.64 -5.81
N LEU A 284 22.09 7.90 -6.47
CA LEU A 284 21.81 6.50 -6.83
C LEU A 284 21.68 5.59 -5.61
N ARG A 285 22.49 5.82 -4.56
CA ARG A 285 22.36 5.10 -3.28
C ARG A 285 21.01 5.34 -2.64
N GLU A 286 20.57 6.59 -2.56
CA GLU A 286 19.28 6.98 -1.98
C GLU A 286 18.08 6.40 -2.76
N VAL A 287 18.16 6.37 -4.10
CA VAL A 287 17.16 5.67 -4.93
C VAL A 287 17.17 4.17 -4.64
N ALA A 288 18.35 3.54 -4.51
CA ALA A 288 18.44 2.13 -4.19
C ALA A 288 17.84 1.81 -2.80
N ASP A 289 18.10 2.65 -1.79
CA ASP A 289 17.50 2.55 -0.45
C ASP A 289 15.97 2.62 -0.51
N LEU A 290 15.43 3.57 -1.28
CA LEU A 290 13.99 3.78 -1.43
C LEU A 290 13.30 2.61 -2.16
N LEU A 291 13.90 2.09 -3.24
CA LEU A 291 13.38 0.93 -3.97
C LEU A 291 13.45 -0.35 -3.12
N ILE A 292 14.56 -0.59 -2.40
CA ILE A 292 14.67 -1.72 -1.46
C ILE A 292 13.57 -1.64 -0.39
N SER A 293 13.29 -0.44 0.14
CA SER A 293 12.26 -0.22 1.16
C SER A 293 10.87 -0.69 0.71
N ALA A 294 10.49 -0.38 -0.53
CA ALA A 294 9.25 -0.86 -1.12
C ALA A 294 9.26 -2.38 -1.31
N ILE A 295 10.33 -2.91 -1.93
CA ILE A 295 10.44 -4.36 -2.24
C ILE A 295 10.29 -5.19 -0.97
N ILE A 296 10.98 -4.85 0.13
CA ILE A 296 10.91 -5.65 1.37
C ILE A 296 9.56 -5.56 2.08
N ILE A 297 8.86 -4.42 2.03
CA ILE A 297 7.49 -4.33 2.58
C ILE A 297 6.57 -5.24 1.80
N ASP A 298 6.58 -5.12 0.48
CA ASP A 298 5.64 -5.82 -0.37
C ASP A 298 5.91 -7.32 -0.35
N THR A 299 7.16 -7.73 -0.40
CA THR A 299 7.54 -9.14 -0.40
C THR A 299 7.59 -9.79 0.99
N ASP A 300 7.21 -9.08 2.06
CA ASP A 300 7.28 -9.60 3.45
C ASP A 300 8.69 -10.10 3.80
N ASN A 301 9.68 -9.23 3.53
CA ASN A 301 11.12 -9.47 3.59
C ASN A 301 11.57 -10.63 2.69
N LEU A 302 11.27 -10.51 1.39
CA LEU A 302 11.68 -11.48 0.35
C LEU A 302 11.20 -12.91 0.68
N ARG A 303 9.97 -13.01 1.17
CA ARG A 303 9.29 -14.26 1.43
C ARG A 303 8.68 -14.77 0.12
N GLY A 304 9.25 -15.84 -0.41
CA GLY A 304 8.72 -16.52 -1.60
C GLY A 304 7.44 -17.32 -1.33
N ALA A 305 6.87 -17.86 -2.40
CA ALA A 305 5.77 -18.81 -2.35
C ALA A 305 6.12 -20.05 -1.48
N PRO A 306 5.12 -20.77 -0.92
CA PRO A 306 3.68 -20.50 -0.96
C PRO A 306 3.21 -19.53 0.13
N ARG A 307 4.12 -18.97 0.94
CA ARG A 307 3.79 -18.14 2.12
C ARG A 307 4.03 -16.65 1.95
N GLY A 308 4.59 -16.24 0.82
CA GLY A 308 4.72 -14.84 0.41
C GLY A 308 4.69 -14.72 -1.11
N LYS A 309 5.01 -13.53 -1.61
CA LYS A 309 4.87 -13.15 -3.03
C LYS A 309 6.18 -12.76 -3.72
N ALA A 310 7.33 -12.93 -3.06
CA ALA A 310 8.63 -12.66 -3.67
C ALA A 310 8.87 -13.62 -4.84
N THR A 311 9.33 -13.09 -5.97
CA THR A 311 9.69 -13.84 -7.17
C THR A 311 11.16 -13.63 -7.52
N GLN A 312 11.62 -14.31 -8.57
CA GLN A 312 13.01 -14.19 -9.02
C GLN A 312 13.40 -12.75 -9.36
N THR A 313 12.48 -11.99 -9.97
CA THR A 313 12.66 -10.57 -10.28
C THR A 313 12.92 -9.74 -9.02
N ASP A 314 12.24 -10.01 -7.91
CA ASP A 314 12.49 -9.30 -6.65
C ASP A 314 13.87 -9.65 -6.06
N TYR A 315 14.27 -10.92 -6.12
CA TYR A 315 15.59 -11.34 -5.66
C TYR A 315 16.71 -10.70 -6.49
N ASP A 316 16.55 -10.64 -7.80
CA ASP A 316 17.55 -10.07 -8.71
C ASP A 316 17.62 -8.55 -8.61
N ALA A 317 16.47 -7.87 -8.41
CA ALA A 317 16.43 -6.45 -8.07
C ALA A 317 17.22 -6.18 -6.77
N ILE A 318 17.01 -6.96 -5.71
CA ILE A 318 17.77 -6.80 -4.46
C ILE A 318 19.28 -7.01 -4.69
N LYS A 319 19.68 -8.04 -5.43
CA LYS A 319 21.11 -8.27 -5.72
C LYS A 319 21.76 -7.10 -6.48
N THR A 320 21.00 -6.45 -7.36
CA THR A 320 21.44 -5.27 -8.12
C THR A 320 21.54 -4.03 -7.23
N LEU A 321 20.53 -3.78 -6.38
CA LEU A 321 20.44 -2.56 -5.57
C LEU A 321 21.34 -2.61 -4.34
N PHE A 322 21.44 -3.77 -3.69
CA PHE A 322 22.08 -3.93 -2.39
C PHE A 322 23.52 -3.40 -2.33
N PRO A 323 24.41 -3.69 -3.31
CA PRO A 323 25.79 -3.21 -3.27
C PRO A 323 25.95 -1.69 -3.35
N VAL A 324 24.99 -1.00 -3.98
CA VAL A 324 24.98 0.47 -4.15
C VAL A 324 24.27 1.16 -3.01
N SER A 325 23.30 0.47 -2.39
CA SER A 325 22.50 0.95 -1.28
C SER A 325 23.31 1.18 0.00
N SER A 326 22.72 1.90 0.95
CA SER A 326 23.26 2.06 2.30
C SER A 326 23.31 0.73 3.07
N PHE A 327 22.66 -0.34 2.60
CA PHE A 327 22.80 -1.68 3.19
C PHE A 327 24.10 -2.38 2.82
N GLY A 328 24.87 -1.86 1.86
CA GLY A 328 26.16 -2.42 1.44
C GLY A 328 27.25 -2.38 2.52
N THR A 329 27.11 -1.54 3.56
CA THR A 329 28.02 -1.51 4.71
C THR A 329 27.25 -1.47 6.03
N SER A 330 27.83 -2.04 7.10
CA SER A 330 27.17 -2.09 8.41
C SER A 330 26.88 -0.70 9.00
N THR A 331 27.80 0.25 8.82
CA THR A 331 27.69 1.60 9.37
C THR A 331 26.55 2.39 8.72
N THR A 332 26.49 2.39 7.38
CA THR A 332 25.42 3.09 6.65
C THR A 332 24.07 2.39 6.85
N ALA A 333 24.05 1.06 6.97
CA ALA A 333 22.83 0.32 7.28
C ALA A 333 22.29 0.67 8.67
N GLU A 334 23.17 0.85 9.66
CA GLU A 334 22.79 1.28 11.00
C GLU A 334 22.20 2.68 11.00
N GLN A 335 22.86 3.65 10.36
CA GLN A 335 22.36 5.02 10.23
C GLN A 335 21.00 5.11 9.55
N LEU A 336 20.80 4.33 8.47
CA LEU A 336 19.53 4.25 7.76
C LEU A 336 18.43 3.72 8.68
N ARG A 337 18.71 2.64 9.43
CA ARG A 337 17.76 2.07 10.41
C ARG A 337 17.42 3.03 11.54
N GLU A 338 18.41 3.71 12.12
CA GLU A 338 18.21 4.70 13.17
C GLU A 338 17.32 5.85 12.70
N THR A 339 17.59 6.34 11.48
CA THR A 339 16.78 7.38 10.85
C THR A 339 15.34 6.91 10.67
N ALA A 340 15.13 5.75 10.06
CA ALA A 340 13.80 5.19 9.88
C ALA A 340 13.05 5.02 11.21
N PHE A 341 13.73 4.53 12.24
CA PHE A 341 13.16 4.39 13.58
C PHE A 341 12.74 5.75 14.15
N SER A 342 13.60 6.77 14.07
CA SER A 342 13.35 8.12 14.59
C SER A 342 12.19 8.87 13.92
N PHE A 343 11.84 8.49 12.70
CA PHE A 343 10.70 9.02 11.96
C PHE A 343 9.49 8.06 11.91
N SER A 344 9.60 6.90 12.57
CA SER A 344 8.50 5.96 12.73
C SER A 344 7.64 6.27 13.97
N PRO A 345 6.40 5.76 14.04
CA PRO A 345 5.58 5.82 15.26
C PRO A 345 6.21 5.05 16.43
N LEU A 346 7.10 4.10 16.15
CA LEU A 346 7.71 3.19 17.13
C LEU A 346 8.69 3.90 18.09
N LYS A 347 9.16 5.10 17.74
CA LYS A 347 10.04 5.89 18.62
C LYS A 347 9.41 6.21 19.96
N ASN A 348 8.08 6.31 19.99
CA ASN A 348 7.32 6.61 21.21
C ASN A 348 7.18 5.36 22.10
N ASP A 349 7.22 4.15 21.52
CA ASP A 349 7.16 2.88 22.27
C ASP A 349 8.44 2.64 23.08
N ALA A 350 9.60 3.05 22.56
CA ALA A 350 10.89 2.88 23.23
C ALA A 350 11.05 3.75 24.48
N GLN A 351 10.35 4.89 24.58
CA GLN A 351 10.33 5.71 25.80
C GLN A 351 9.49 5.09 26.92
N GLN A 352 8.78 3.97 26.68
CA GLN A 352 7.85 3.38 27.63
C GLN A 352 8.20 1.98 28.13
N GLY A 353 9.44 1.55 27.92
CA GLY A 353 9.92 0.30 28.51
C GLY A 353 9.25 -0.96 27.94
N ALA A 354 8.50 -0.85 26.85
CA ALA A 354 8.13 -2.02 26.05
C ALA A 354 9.41 -2.49 25.35
N SER A 355 10.06 -3.52 25.91
CA SER A 355 11.14 -4.23 25.25
C SER A 355 10.69 -4.56 23.83
N VAL A 356 11.37 -4.00 22.82
CA VAL A 356 11.22 -4.48 21.44
C VAL A 356 11.41 -5.98 21.51
N ALA A 357 10.34 -6.74 21.24
CA ALA A 357 10.38 -8.19 21.34
C ALA A 357 11.60 -8.69 20.53
N PRO A 358 12.38 -9.64 21.06
CA PRO A 358 13.52 -10.19 20.35
C PRO A 358 13.11 -10.61 18.95
N ILE A 359 13.97 -10.28 17.99
CA ILE A 359 13.82 -10.61 16.57
C ILE A 359 13.55 -12.11 16.45
N GLU A 360 12.31 -12.49 16.11
CA GLU A 360 12.01 -13.87 15.74
C GLU A 360 12.81 -14.20 14.46
N PRO A 361 13.69 -15.21 14.48
CA PRO A 361 14.47 -15.56 13.32
C PRO A 361 13.54 -16.00 12.18
N ILE A 362 13.61 -15.29 11.06
CA ILE A 362 12.91 -15.69 9.84
C ILE A 362 13.53 -17.01 9.39
N SER A 363 12.74 -18.09 9.40
CA SER A 363 13.23 -19.39 8.92
C SER A 363 13.72 -19.26 7.48
N PRO A 364 14.93 -19.76 7.16
CA PRO A 364 15.43 -19.77 5.78
C PRO A 364 14.45 -20.51 4.87
N SER A 365 14.13 -19.93 3.72
CA SER A 365 13.51 -20.68 2.63
C SER A 365 14.60 -21.55 1.99
N ALA A 366 14.35 -22.85 1.81
CA ALA A 366 15.31 -23.79 1.22
C ALA A 366 15.64 -23.50 -0.27
N GLU A 367 15.01 -22.49 -0.89
CA GLU A 367 15.03 -22.23 -2.33
C GLU A 367 15.75 -20.93 -2.73
N THR A 368 16.35 -20.19 -1.79
CA THR A 368 17.03 -18.91 -2.09
C THR A 368 18.55 -19.05 -2.05
N ASP A 369 19.25 -18.42 -3.00
CA ASP A 369 20.72 -18.38 -3.01
C ASP A 369 21.31 -17.62 -1.81
N SER A 370 22.63 -17.79 -1.59
CA SER A 370 23.34 -17.24 -0.42
C SER A 370 23.30 -15.71 -0.37
N ALA A 371 23.35 -15.02 -1.51
CA ALA A 371 23.29 -13.56 -1.57
C ALA A 371 21.91 -13.06 -1.13
N THR A 372 20.85 -13.68 -1.62
CA THR A 372 19.47 -13.38 -1.25
C THR A 372 19.22 -13.66 0.24
N GLN A 373 19.72 -14.79 0.75
CA GLN A 373 19.60 -15.13 2.16
C GLN A 373 20.35 -14.13 3.07
N SER A 374 21.53 -13.67 2.64
CA SER A 374 22.29 -12.65 3.36
C SER A 374 21.55 -11.30 3.38
N ALA A 375 21.01 -10.88 2.24
CA ALA A 375 20.19 -9.68 2.14
C ALA A 375 18.96 -9.75 3.07
N LYS A 376 18.25 -10.90 3.11
CA LYS A 376 17.12 -11.12 4.02
C LYS A 376 17.47 -10.90 5.49
N ILE A 377 18.64 -11.38 5.91
CA ILE A 377 19.12 -11.22 7.30
C ILE A 377 19.46 -9.76 7.60
N ILE A 378 20.19 -9.09 6.69
CA ILE A 378 20.63 -7.70 6.88
C ILE A 378 19.45 -6.72 6.84
N LEU A 379 18.49 -6.95 5.94
CA LEU A 379 17.32 -6.11 5.74
C LEU A 379 16.23 -6.34 6.80
N ALA A 380 16.21 -7.50 7.48
CA ALA A 380 15.14 -7.86 8.43
C ALA A 380 14.87 -6.80 9.51
N PRO A 381 15.86 -6.21 10.20
CA PRO A 381 15.59 -5.20 11.23
C PRO A 381 14.98 -3.91 10.64
N TYR A 382 15.41 -3.50 9.44
CA TYR A 382 14.83 -2.35 8.75
C TYR A 382 13.40 -2.63 8.30
N TRP A 383 13.18 -3.80 7.68
CA TRP A 383 11.84 -4.28 7.31
C TRP A 383 10.89 -4.30 8.51
N GLN A 384 11.33 -4.73 9.69
CA GLN A 384 10.51 -4.75 10.89
C GLN A 384 10.04 -3.36 11.30
N ILE A 385 10.90 -2.33 11.21
CA ILE A 385 10.53 -0.94 11.50
C ILE A 385 9.42 -0.50 10.55
N LEU A 386 9.63 -0.69 9.24
CA LEU A 386 8.65 -0.27 8.23
C LEU A 386 7.34 -1.05 8.32
N SER A 387 7.41 -2.36 8.47
CA SER A 387 6.25 -3.26 8.57
C SER A 387 5.41 -2.96 9.82
N ARG A 388 6.04 -2.73 10.98
CA ARG A 388 5.33 -2.32 12.19
C ARG A 388 4.76 -0.90 12.07
N SER A 389 5.46 0.01 11.40
CA SER A 389 4.92 1.35 11.10
C SER A 389 3.67 1.26 10.25
N LYS A 390 3.68 0.43 9.19
CA LYS A 390 2.51 0.15 8.34
C LYS A 390 1.33 -0.44 9.12
N GLN A 391 1.58 -1.13 10.24
CA GLN A 391 0.55 -1.70 11.10
C GLN A 391 0.10 -0.75 12.23
N ALA A 392 0.84 0.32 12.50
CA ALA A 392 0.49 1.31 13.50
C ALA A 392 -0.64 2.21 12.99
N VAL A 393 -1.89 1.80 13.23
CA VAL A 393 -3.09 2.52 12.78
C VAL A 393 -4.06 2.88 13.90
N SER A 394 -3.69 2.64 15.15
CA SER A 394 -4.56 2.91 16.30
C SER A 394 -4.91 4.38 16.45
N HIS A 395 -4.01 5.28 16.03
CA HIS A 395 -4.22 6.72 16.02
C HIS A 395 -5.20 7.20 14.94
N LEU A 396 -5.55 6.36 13.96
CA LEU A 396 -6.42 6.74 12.85
C LEU A 396 -7.88 6.78 13.28
N SER A 397 -8.59 7.81 12.81
CA SER A 397 -10.06 7.87 12.89
C SER A 397 -10.70 6.82 11.97
N GLY A 398 -11.99 6.53 12.18
CA GLY A 398 -12.71 5.62 11.28
C GLY A 398 -12.73 6.10 9.81
N ARG A 399 -12.84 7.42 9.59
CA ARG A 399 -12.71 8.03 8.27
C ARG A 399 -11.32 7.82 7.67
N ASP A 400 -10.28 7.97 8.48
CA ASP A 400 -8.89 7.76 8.04
C ASP A 400 -8.60 6.30 7.68
N LEU A 401 -9.16 5.35 8.45
CA LEU A 401 -9.08 3.93 8.13
C LEU A 401 -9.72 3.60 6.77
N LEU A 402 -10.86 4.21 6.45
CA LEU A 402 -11.54 4.01 5.17
C LEU A 402 -10.75 4.56 3.98
N ARG A 403 -10.10 5.72 4.14
CA ARG A 403 -9.41 6.42 3.04
C ARG A 403 -7.94 6.01 2.85
N ARG A 404 -7.35 5.29 3.81
CA ARG A 404 -5.92 4.91 3.79
C ARG A 404 -5.51 4.04 2.60
N ASP A 405 -6.26 2.97 2.33
CA ASP A 405 -6.04 2.07 1.19
C ASP A 405 -7.35 1.92 0.42
N TYR A 406 -7.67 2.99 -0.30
CA TYR A 406 -8.96 3.21 -0.93
C TYR A 406 -8.83 3.29 -2.45
N LYS A 407 -9.82 2.74 -3.17
CA LYS A 407 -9.96 2.86 -4.62
C LYS A 407 -11.41 3.13 -5.00
N GLU A 408 -11.61 3.86 -6.09
CA GLU A 408 -12.93 4.15 -6.67
C GLU A 408 -13.04 3.55 -8.08
N LEU A 409 -14.26 3.19 -8.45
CA LEU A 409 -14.60 2.72 -9.78
C LEU A 409 -15.96 3.29 -10.20
N ASP A 410 -15.99 3.92 -11.37
CA ASP A 410 -17.24 4.26 -12.04
C ASP A 410 -17.78 3.03 -12.78
N PHE A 411 -19.05 2.73 -12.56
CA PHE A 411 -19.77 1.64 -13.19
C PHE A 411 -20.90 2.20 -14.05
N THR A 412 -20.90 1.87 -15.34
CA THR A 412 -21.97 2.25 -16.27
C THR A 412 -22.56 1.03 -16.99
N HIS A 413 -23.85 1.10 -17.28
CA HIS A 413 -24.55 0.15 -18.15
C HIS A 413 -25.39 0.91 -19.18
N PRO A 414 -25.24 0.64 -20.50
CA PRO A 414 -24.23 -0.22 -21.12
C PRO A 414 -22.78 0.19 -20.78
N GLU A 415 -21.86 -0.78 -20.76
CA GLU A 415 -20.47 -0.55 -20.33
C GLU A 415 -19.75 0.46 -21.24
N GLY A 416 -19.03 1.40 -20.63
CA GLY A 416 -18.30 2.46 -21.35
C GLY A 416 -19.15 3.66 -21.74
N SER A 417 -20.45 3.67 -21.42
CA SER A 417 -21.32 4.84 -21.63
C SER A 417 -20.93 5.99 -20.72
N ASP A 418 -21.18 7.23 -21.17
CA ASP A 418 -21.10 8.41 -20.31
C ASP A 418 -22.12 8.29 -19.17
N ALA A 419 -21.69 8.50 -17.93
CA ALA A 419 -22.53 8.38 -16.74
C ALA A 419 -23.80 9.25 -16.79
N ALA A 420 -23.79 10.37 -17.50
CA ALA A 420 -24.96 11.24 -17.68
C ALA A 420 -26.02 10.65 -18.61
N THR A 421 -25.65 9.67 -19.45
CA THR A 421 -26.51 9.07 -20.48
C THR A 421 -26.73 7.57 -20.30
N ALA A 422 -26.01 6.94 -19.37
CA ALA A 422 -26.11 5.52 -19.08
C ALA A 422 -27.47 5.16 -18.45
N ASP A 423 -27.98 3.96 -18.76
CA ASP A 423 -29.20 3.41 -18.14
C ASP A 423 -29.02 3.21 -16.63
N VAL A 424 -27.80 2.81 -16.24
CA VAL A 424 -27.36 2.73 -14.85
C VAL A 424 -25.98 3.35 -14.75
N ALA A 425 -25.83 4.32 -13.86
CA ALA A 425 -24.55 4.87 -13.44
C ALA A 425 -24.44 4.74 -11.92
N LEU A 426 -23.42 4.03 -11.45
CA LEU A 426 -23.13 3.81 -10.04
C LEU A 426 -21.65 4.08 -9.79
N LYS A 427 -21.32 4.59 -8.61
CA LYS A 427 -19.93 4.74 -8.18
C LYS A 427 -19.64 3.79 -7.03
N LEU A 428 -18.59 2.97 -7.16
CA LEU A 428 -18.16 2.00 -6.17
C LEU A 428 -16.89 2.49 -5.48
N GLY A 429 -16.87 2.44 -4.14
CA GLY A 429 -15.68 2.62 -3.32
C GLY A 429 -15.23 1.31 -2.68
N PHE A 430 -13.93 1.04 -2.70
CA PHE A 430 -13.32 -0.13 -2.06
C PHE A 430 -12.27 0.31 -1.03
N ALA A 431 -12.44 -0.08 0.23
CA ALA A 431 -11.49 0.19 1.32
C ALA A 431 -10.87 -1.11 1.87
N SER A 432 -9.55 -1.16 1.98
CA SER A 432 -8.84 -2.25 2.67
C SER A 432 -8.35 -1.75 4.04
N VAL A 433 -8.88 -2.31 5.11
CA VAL A 433 -8.63 -1.87 6.49
C VAL A 433 -7.77 -2.92 7.21
N PRO A 434 -6.65 -2.53 7.84
CA PRO A 434 -5.66 -3.46 8.40
C PRO A 434 -6.00 -3.99 9.80
N ILE A 435 -7.22 -3.74 10.29
CA ILE A 435 -7.71 -4.17 11.60
C ILE A 435 -9.02 -4.95 11.45
N SER A 436 -9.37 -5.71 12.49
CA SER A 436 -10.67 -6.38 12.53
C SER A 436 -11.80 -5.38 12.79
N LEU A 437 -13.02 -5.74 12.39
CA LEU A 437 -14.20 -4.93 12.68
C LEU A 437 -14.46 -4.86 14.19
N VAL A 438 -14.14 -5.92 14.94
CA VAL A 438 -14.19 -5.90 16.42
C VAL A 438 -13.24 -4.84 16.97
N GLU A 439 -11.99 -4.85 16.52
CA GLU A 439 -11.00 -3.86 16.96
C GLU A 439 -11.47 -2.45 16.62
N TRP A 440 -11.98 -2.22 15.41
CA TRP A 440 -12.48 -0.90 15.03
C TRP A 440 -13.70 -0.46 15.85
N LEU A 441 -14.71 -1.32 16.04
CA LEU A 441 -15.89 -0.97 16.84
C LEU A 441 -15.53 -0.53 18.26
N HIS A 442 -14.43 -1.07 18.79
CA HIS A 442 -14.12 -0.98 20.22
C HIS A 442 -12.80 -0.26 20.54
N LYS A 443 -12.07 0.27 19.54
CA LYS A 443 -10.74 0.90 19.76
C LYS A 443 -10.77 2.20 20.56
N ASP A 444 -11.88 2.95 20.48
CA ASP A 444 -11.98 4.31 21.07
C ASP A 444 -12.94 4.33 22.27
N ARG A 445 -13.12 3.20 22.95
CA ARG A 445 -14.06 3.06 24.07
C ARG A 445 -13.60 3.77 25.32
N THR A 446 -14.56 4.22 26.11
CA THR A 446 -14.32 4.86 27.41
C THR A 446 -13.86 3.86 28.47
N THR A 447 -14.35 2.62 28.43
CA THR A 447 -13.94 1.54 29.33
C THR A 447 -13.09 0.52 28.59
N PRO A 448 -11.94 0.08 29.17
CA PRO A 448 -11.06 -0.88 28.50
C PRO A 448 -11.71 -2.26 28.25
N ASP A 449 -12.45 -2.79 29.22
CA ASP A 449 -13.15 -4.07 29.04
C ASP A 449 -14.66 -3.86 28.96
N LEU A 450 -15.31 -4.59 28.05
CA LEU A 450 -16.77 -4.65 27.97
C LEU A 450 -17.38 -5.29 29.21
N ALA A 451 -16.63 -6.10 29.96
CA ALA A 451 -17.06 -6.62 31.25
C ALA A 451 -17.27 -5.53 32.31
N ASP A 452 -16.57 -4.39 32.18
CA ASP A 452 -16.65 -3.26 33.11
C ASP A 452 -17.72 -2.22 32.69
N ALA A 453 -18.35 -2.42 31.53
CA ALA A 453 -19.38 -1.54 31.03
C ALA A 453 -20.66 -1.62 31.88
N ALA A 454 -21.23 -0.45 32.23
CA ALA A 454 -22.48 -0.38 32.96
C ALA A 454 -23.65 -1.04 32.20
N ASP A 455 -23.69 -0.85 30.88
CA ASP A 455 -24.57 -1.57 29.97
C ASP A 455 -23.80 -1.99 28.71
N ALA A 456 -23.26 -3.20 28.73
CA ALA A 456 -22.52 -3.77 27.63
C ALA A 456 -23.33 -3.91 26.33
N LYS A 457 -24.66 -4.05 26.41
CA LYS A 457 -25.49 -4.17 25.18
C LYS A 457 -25.69 -2.81 24.54
N LEU A 458 -25.96 -1.79 25.35
CA LEU A 458 -26.09 -0.41 24.88
C LEU A 458 -24.79 0.06 24.23
N GLU A 459 -23.64 -0.16 24.88
CA GLU A 459 -22.35 0.28 24.34
C GLU A 459 -22.01 -0.39 23.01
N VAL A 460 -22.35 -1.68 22.84
CA VAL A 460 -22.23 -2.37 21.56
C VAL A 460 -23.16 -1.76 20.51
N ALA A 461 -24.41 -1.47 20.86
CA ALA A 461 -25.36 -0.84 19.94
C ALA A 461 -24.88 0.56 19.50
N GLU A 462 -24.34 1.35 20.42
CA GLU A 462 -23.75 2.67 20.14
C GLU A 462 -22.49 2.58 19.27
N ALA A 463 -21.61 1.61 19.53
CA ALA A 463 -20.44 1.34 18.70
C ALA A 463 -20.82 1.03 17.24
N TRP A 464 -21.83 0.18 17.03
CA TRP A 464 -22.36 -0.10 15.70
C TRP A 464 -22.99 1.13 15.05
N ALA A 465 -23.78 1.91 15.80
CA ALA A 465 -24.37 3.14 15.28
C ALA A 465 -23.30 4.15 14.84
N ALA A 466 -22.25 4.34 15.63
CA ALA A 466 -21.12 5.21 15.31
C ALA A 466 -20.34 4.71 14.08
N TRP A 467 -20.11 3.41 13.98
CA TRP A 467 -19.43 2.81 12.83
C TRP A 467 -20.24 2.96 11.54
N TRP A 468 -21.54 2.68 11.59
CA TRP A 468 -22.47 2.88 10.48
C TRP A 468 -22.55 4.35 10.05
N LYS A 469 -22.60 5.28 11.00
CA LYS A 469 -22.54 6.72 10.72
C LYS A 469 -21.26 7.10 9.99
N THR A 470 -20.11 6.59 10.43
CA THR A 470 -18.82 6.83 9.78
C THR A 470 -18.82 6.36 8.32
N LEU A 471 -19.37 5.17 8.06
CA LEU A 471 -19.47 4.64 6.70
C LEU A 471 -20.40 5.49 5.84
N ASP A 472 -21.57 5.88 6.36
CA ASP A 472 -22.53 6.70 5.61
C ASP A 472 -21.98 8.10 5.29
N GLU A 473 -21.31 8.74 6.24
CA GLU A 473 -20.63 10.03 6.04
C GLU A 473 -19.54 9.92 4.99
N PHE A 474 -18.75 8.85 5.02
CA PHE A 474 -17.73 8.59 4.01
C PHE A 474 -18.32 8.31 2.63
N MET A 475 -19.41 7.55 2.54
CA MET A 475 -20.12 7.30 1.28
C MET A 475 -20.68 8.60 0.69
N ALA A 476 -21.23 9.47 1.53
CA ALA A 476 -21.73 10.79 1.11
C ALA A 476 -20.59 11.70 0.65
N GLU A 477 -19.49 11.80 1.42
CA GLU A 477 -18.30 12.58 1.08
C GLU A 477 -17.73 12.18 -0.29
N ARG A 478 -17.57 10.87 -0.52
CA ARG A 478 -16.99 10.33 -1.77
C ARG A 478 -17.98 10.23 -2.91
N SER A 479 -19.25 10.52 -2.63
CA SER A 479 -20.32 10.44 -3.62
C SER A 479 -20.35 9.03 -4.25
N ILE A 480 -20.31 7.99 -3.41
CA ILE A 480 -20.36 6.58 -3.82
C ILE A 480 -21.71 5.96 -3.48
N ASP A 481 -22.17 5.05 -4.35
CA ASP A 481 -23.44 4.32 -4.22
C ASP A 481 -23.22 2.93 -3.60
N ILE A 482 -22.05 2.33 -3.83
CA ILE A 482 -21.66 1.03 -3.27
C ILE A 482 -20.36 1.21 -2.49
N ALA A 483 -20.32 0.74 -1.25
CA ALA A 483 -19.09 0.61 -0.49
C ALA A 483 -18.78 -0.86 -0.22
N VAL A 484 -17.53 -1.24 -0.51
CA VAL A 484 -16.96 -2.53 -0.14
C VAL A 484 -15.80 -2.25 0.80
N MET A 485 -15.84 -2.78 2.01
CA MET A 485 -14.74 -2.69 2.96
C MET A 485 -14.27 -4.08 3.35
N THR A 486 -12.97 -4.35 3.24
CA THR A 486 -12.39 -5.60 3.71
C THR A 486 -11.51 -5.36 4.92
N GLY A 487 -11.78 -6.07 6.02
CA GLY A 487 -10.85 -6.17 7.14
C GLY A 487 -9.76 -7.20 6.84
N SER A 488 -8.50 -6.90 7.09
CA SER A 488 -7.37 -7.81 6.87
C SER A 488 -6.38 -7.72 8.02
N PHE A 489 -6.36 -8.75 8.85
CA PHE A 489 -5.63 -8.70 10.13
C PHE A 489 -5.06 -10.07 10.48
N ARG A 490 -4.09 -10.09 11.39
CA ARG A 490 -3.65 -11.32 12.05
C ARG A 490 -4.30 -11.42 13.41
N VAL A 491 -4.63 -12.65 13.79
CA VAL A 491 -5.13 -12.93 15.14
C VAL A 491 -4.04 -12.59 16.16
N ALA A 492 -4.41 -11.79 17.16
CA ALA A 492 -3.50 -11.37 18.22
C ALA A 492 -2.95 -12.57 19.01
N GLU A 493 -1.80 -12.39 19.64
CA GLU A 493 -1.21 -13.39 20.53
C GLU A 493 -2.14 -13.69 21.72
N GLY A 494 -2.07 -14.93 22.23
CA GLY A 494 -2.96 -15.40 23.30
C GLY A 494 -4.38 -15.80 22.86
N GLN A 495 -4.75 -15.58 21.60
CA GLN A 495 -6.01 -16.06 21.04
C GLN A 495 -5.87 -17.42 20.34
N VAL A 496 -6.99 -18.14 20.22
CA VAL A 496 -7.07 -19.31 19.34
C VAL A 496 -6.79 -18.87 17.91
N ASP A 497 -5.86 -19.57 17.24
CA ASP A 497 -5.33 -19.23 15.92
C ASP A 497 -4.38 -18.01 15.89
N ALA A 498 -3.73 -17.65 17.00
CA ALA A 498 -2.71 -16.59 17.04
C ALA A 498 -1.76 -16.62 15.83
N GLY A 499 -1.52 -15.44 15.25
CA GLY A 499 -0.69 -15.27 14.05
C GLY A 499 -1.36 -15.66 12.73
N LYS A 500 -2.48 -16.39 12.72
CA LYS A 500 -3.22 -16.68 11.47
C LYS A 500 -3.83 -15.41 10.90
N HIS A 501 -3.75 -15.29 9.59
CA HIS A 501 -4.36 -14.20 8.84
C HIS A 501 -5.87 -14.47 8.66
N LYS A 502 -6.69 -13.43 8.86
CA LYS A 502 -8.15 -13.47 8.73
C LYS A 502 -8.64 -12.30 7.89
N ARG A 503 -9.82 -12.49 7.29
CA ARG A 503 -10.52 -11.47 6.52
C ARG A 503 -11.99 -11.35 6.89
N GLU A 504 -12.50 -10.14 6.75
CA GLU A 504 -13.90 -9.77 6.91
C GLU A 504 -14.31 -8.92 5.71
N LEU A 505 -15.60 -8.93 5.37
CA LEU A 505 -16.13 -8.14 4.26
C LEU A 505 -17.41 -7.43 4.71
N VAL A 506 -17.48 -6.13 4.44
CA VAL A 506 -18.69 -5.32 4.53
C VAL A 506 -19.08 -4.90 3.12
N LEU A 507 -20.35 -5.13 2.78
CA LEU A 507 -20.98 -4.62 1.58
C LEU A 507 -22.07 -3.65 2.00
N ALA A 508 -22.05 -2.42 1.50
CA ALA A 508 -23.12 -1.44 1.69
C ALA A 508 -23.56 -0.87 0.33
N PHE A 509 -24.86 -0.63 0.18
CA PHE A 509 -25.48 -0.09 -1.02
C PHE A 509 -26.51 0.98 -0.64
N ALA A 510 -26.27 2.20 -1.10
CA ALA A 510 -27.10 3.37 -0.87
C ALA A 510 -27.11 4.21 -2.17
N PRO A 511 -27.93 3.81 -3.16
CA PRO A 511 -27.95 4.48 -4.45
C PRO A 511 -28.62 5.85 -4.37
N ARG A 512 -27.97 6.86 -4.94
CA ARG A 512 -28.45 8.26 -4.87
C ARG A 512 -29.53 8.59 -5.89
N THR A 513 -29.47 7.97 -7.07
CA THR A 513 -30.34 8.32 -8.21
C THR A 513 -31.25 7.18 -8.67
N MET A 514 -31.12 5.98 -8.10
CA MET A 514 -31.86 4.79 -8.53
C MET A 514 -33.23 4.68 -7.85
N PRO A 515 -34.32 4.39 -8.58
CA PRO A 515 -35.63 4.12 -7.98
C PRO A 515 -35.59 2.93 -7.00
N ALA A 516 -36.32 3.02 -5.89
CA ALA A 516 -36.30 2.01 -4.81
C ALA A 516 -36.65 0.59 -5.27
N SER A 517 -37.54 0.43 -6.26
CA SER A 517 -37.89 -0.89 -6.82
C SER A 517 -36.71 -1.54 -7.55
N LYS A 518 -36.01 -0.78 -8.40
CA LYS A 518 -34.79 -1.23 -9.09
C LYS A 518 -33.65 -1.47 -8.11
N ALA A 519 -33.47 -0.56 -7.15
CA ALA A 519 -32.45 -0.67 -6.12
C ALA A 519 -32.62 -1.95 -5.29
N SER A 520 -33.86 -2.28 -4.89
CA SER A 520 -34.13 -3.52 -4.13
C SER A 520 -33.78 -4.77 -4.93
N VAL A 521 -34.09 -4.82 -6.24
CA VAL A 521 -33.73 -5.95 -7.11
C VAL A 521 -32.21 -6.06 -7.25
N LEU A 522 -31.54 -4.92 -7.49
CA LEU A 522 -30.09 -4.88 -7.67
C LEU A 522 -29.35 -5.34 -6.41
N TRP A 523 -29.77 -4.85 -5.24
CA TRP A 523 -29.22 -5.26 -3.95
C TRP A 523 -29.29 -6.78 -3.77
N ASP A 524 -30.47 -7.33 -4.04
CA ASP A 524 -30.75 -8.75 -3.82
C ASP A 524 -29.91 -9.65 -4.75
N GLU A 525 -29.80 -9.27 -6.02
CA GLU A 525 -28.98 -9.98 -6.99
C GLU A 525 -27.49 -9.86 -6.69
N LEU A 526 -27.02 -8.67 -6.31
CA LEU A 526 -25.62 -8.45 -5.92
C LEU A 526 -25.25 -9.29 -4.69
N ARG A 527 -26.06 -9.20 -3.64
CA ARG A 527 -25.87 -9.94 -2.39
C ARG A 527 -25.87 -11.45 -2.63
N ARG A 528 -26.91 -11.99 -3.29
CA ARG A 528 -27.02 -13.43 -3.56
C ARG A 528 -25.87 -13.93 -4.43
N GLY A 529 -25.47 -13.15 -5.43
CA GLY A 529 -24.34 -13.51 -6.29
C GLY A 529 -23.03 -13.61 -5.51
N LEU A 530 -22.76 -12.69 -4.58
CA LEU A 530 -21.56 -12.71 -3.75
C LEU A 530 -21.57 -13.86 -2.73
N GLU A 531 -22.72 -14.11 -2.11
CA GLU A 531 -22.90 -15.23 -1.18
C GLU A 531 -22.75 -16.60 -1.85
N ALA A 532 -23.06 -16.69 -3.15
CA ALA A 532 -22.96 -17.91 -3.95
C ALA A 532 -21.62 -18.07 -4.69
N ASP A 533 -20.68 -17.13 -4.56
CA ASP A 533 -19.45 -17.05 -5.38
C ASP A 533 -19.73 -17.08 -6.90
N ALA A 534 -20.83 -16.46 -7.35
CA ALA A 534 -21.31 -16.57 -8.73
C ALA A 534 -20.40 -15.94 -9.81
N HIS A 535 -19.33 -15.25 -9.41
CA HIS A 535 -18.31 -14.69 -10.29
C HIS A 535 -17.31 -15.73 -10.81
N VAL A 536 -17.25 -16.92 -10.22
CA VAL A 536 -16.28 -17.97 -10.56
C VAL A 536 -16.91 -19.35 -10.54
N SER A 537 -16.31 -20.27 -11.30
CA SER A 537 -16.68 -21.69 -11.27
C SER A 537 -16.27 -22.34 -9.92
N ALA A 538 -17.01 -23.35 -9.48
CA ALA A 538 -16.84 -23.97 -8.16
C ALA A 538 -15.46 -24.62 -7.93
N ASP A 539 -14.77 -25.01 -9.01
CA ASP A 539 -13.42 -25.57 -9.02
C ASP A 539 -12.32 -24.52 -8.80
N GLN A 540 -12.60 -23.23 -9.03
CA GLN A 540 -11.65 -22.13 -8.83
C GLN A 540 -11.61 -21.66 -7.37
N VAL A 541 -11.34 -22.60 -6.44
CA VAL A 541 -11.45 -22.37 -4.98
C VAL A 541 -10.65 -21.16 -4.49
N ASP A 542 -9.43 -20.96 -5.00
CA ASP A 542 -8.58 -19.83 -4.60
C ASP A 542 -9.16 -18.45 -4.95
N ARG A 543 -10.10 -18.38 -5.91
CA ARG A 543 -10.76 -17.14 -6.35
C ARG A 543 -12.13 -16.90 -5.70
N ARG A 544 -12.63 -17.85 -4.91
CA ARG A 544 -13.89 -17.73 -4.18
C ARG A 544 -13.75 -16.81 -2.96
N LEU A 545 -14.81 -16.11 -2.59
CA LEU A 545 -14.86 -15.27 -1.39
C LEU A 545 -15.18 -16.10 -0.15
N MET A 546 -16.06 -17.10 -0.29
CA MET A 546 -16.50 -17.97 0.80
C MET A 546 -17.05 -17.15 1.99
N LEU A 547 -18.06 -16.33 1.71
CA LEU A 547 -18.68 -15.45 2.70
C LEU A 547 -19.54 -16.24 3.69
N GLU A 548 -19.25 -16.11 4.98
CA GLU A 548 -19.92 -16.83 6.06
C GLU A 548 -20.81 -15.91 6.90
N GLN A 549 -21.97 -16.45 7.30
CA GLN A 549 -22.94 -15.80 8.18
C GLN A 549 -23.34 -16.74 9.35
N PRO A 550 -23.78 -16.19 10.49
CA PRO A 550 -23.70 -14.78 10.85
C PRO A 550 -22.26 -14.37 11.18
N TRP A 551 -21.90 -13.10 10.95
CA TRP A 551 -20.68 -12.54 11.52
C TRP A 551 -20.76 -12.57 13.06
N LYS A 552 -19.63 -12.81 13.72
CA LYS A 552 -19.55 -12.95 15.19
C LYS A 552 -18.37 -12.16 15.72
N GLY A 553 -18.65 -11.15 16.54
CA GLY A 553 -17.64 -10.32 17.19
C GLY A 553 -17.12 -10.90 18.51
N GLN A 554 -16.74 -10.00 19.43
CA GLN A 554 -16.26 -10.37 20.76
C GLN A 554 -17.36 -11.04 21.61
N ARG A 555 -16.95 -11.73 22.68
CA ARG A 555 -17.90 -12.34 23.62
C ARG A 555 -18.39 -11.26 24.58
N LEU A 556 -19.72 -11.13 24.71
CA LEU A 556 -20.33 -10.24 25.70
C LEU A 556 -20.14 -10.81 27.11
N PRO A 557 -20.11 -9.97 28.17
CA PRO A 557 -20.08 -10.46 29.54
C PRO A 557 -21.31 -11.30 29.88
N GLU A 558 -21.21 -12.14 30.91
CA GLU A 558 -22.32 -13.00 31.34
C GLU A 558 -23.54 -12.17 31.80
N SER A 559 -23.32 -10.97 32.35
CA SER A 559 -24.37 -9.98 32.65
C SER A 559 -25.16 -9.55 31.40
N ALA A 560 -24.55 -9.59 30.23
CA ALA A 560 -25.16 -9.33 28.93
C ALA A 560 -25.54 -10.60 28.16
N GLY A 561 -25.50 -11.77 28.81
CA GLY A 561 -25.94 -13.06 28.29
C GLY A 561 -24.84 -13.94 27.68
N GLY A 562 -23.56 -13.55 27.77
CA GLY A 562 -22.42 -14.41 27.43
C GLY A 562 -22.26 -14.80 25.96
N LYS A 563 -23.17 -14.36 25.08
CA LYS A 563 -23.16 -14.67 23.64
C LYS A 563 -22.13 -13.82 22.91
N LYS A 564 -21.69 -14.29 21.74
CA LYS A 564 -20.89 -13.45 20.83
C LYS A 564 -21.74 -12.32 20.25
N GLU A 565 -21.14 -11.14 20.14
CA GLU A 565 -21.67 -9.98 19.44
C GLU A 565 -22.15 -10.33 18.02
N ARG A 566 -23.20 -9.63 17.58
CA ARG A 566 -23.77 -9.69 16.24
C ARG A 566 -23.90 -8.28 15.70
N VAL A 567 -23.91 -8.18 14.38
CA VAL A 567 -24.20 -6.93 13.66
C VAL A 567 -25.50 -6.33 14.18
N GLN A 568 -25.48 -5.03 14.51
CA GLN A 568 -26.65 -4.25 14.91
C GLN A 568 -27.00 -3.23 13.81
N GLY A 569 -28.22 -2.66 13.84
CA GLY A 569 -28.64 -1.59 12.93
C GLY A 569 -28.96 -2.02 11.49
N ILE A 570 -29.12 -3.33 11.26
CA ILE A 570 -29.61 -3.92 10.01
C ILE A 570 -30.66 -4.99 10.28
N ASP A 571 -31.68 -5.06 9.42
CA ASP A 571 -32.69 -6.13 9.45
C ASP A 571 -32.20 -7.44 8.77
N SER A 572 -33.06 -8.45 8.70
CA SER A 572 -32.73 -9.75 8.09
C SER A 572 -32.39 -9.65 6.60
N GLU A 573 -33.00 -8.70 5.88
CA GLU A 573 -32.78 -8.45 4.46
C GLU A 573 -31.60 -7.48 4.22
N GLY A 574 -31.01 -6.97 5.31
CA GLY A 574 -29.89 -6.05 5.30
C GLY A 574 -30.29 -4.58 5.19
N ARG A 575 -31.57 -4.22 5.30
CA ARG A 575 -31.98 -2.80 5.31
C ARG A 575 -31.44 -2.11 6.55
N ARG A 576 -30.93 -0.89 6.39
CA ARG A 576 -30.39 -0.08 7.48
C ARG A 576 -31.52 0.65 8.22
N GLU A 577 -31.54 0.55 9.55
CA GLU A 577 -32.60 1.15 10.39
C GLU A 577 -32.49 2.68 10.53
N HIS A 578 -31.27 3.21 10.49
CA HIS A 578 -30.95 4.64 10.70
C HIS A 578 -29.93 5.16 9.68
N ALA A 579 -30.06 4.78 8.41
CA ALA A 579 -29.15 5.28 7.36
C ALA A 579 -29.43 6.73 6.98
N LEU A 580 -28.38 7.44 6.54
CA LEU A 580 -28.52 8.79 5.97
C LEU A 580 -29.40 8.82 4.72
N GLN A 581 -29.40 7.75 3.92
CA GLN A 581 -30.29 7.60 2.76
C GLN A 581 -31.43 6.65 3.08
N ALA A 582 -32.66 7.02 2.70
CA ALA A 582 -33.88 6.25 2.98
C ALA A 582 -33.87 4.83 2.36
N THR A 583 -33.12 4.64 1.27
CA THR A 583 -33.01 3.36 0.55
C THR A 583 -31.57 2.86 0.69
N SER A 584 -31.26 2.24 1.83
CA SER A 584 -29.91 1.77 2.14
C SER A 584 -29.91 0.33 2.67
N TRP A 585 -28.95 -0.44 2.21
CA TRP A 585 -28.70 -1.80 2.67
C TRP A 585 -27.24 -2.03 3.03
N ALA A 586 -26.99 -2.99 3.92
CA ALA A 586 -25.66 -3.49 4.21
C ALA A 586 -25.67 -4.95 4.68
N LYS A 587 -24.52 -5.61 4.51
CA LYS A 587 -24.22 -6.92 5.09
C LYS A 587 -22.77 -6.95 5.56
N VAL A 588 -22.54 -7.72 6.63
CA VAL A 588 -21.21 -7.95 7.21
C VAL A 588 -20.96 -9.45 7.25
N TYR A 589 -19.82 -9.86 6.73
CA TYR A 589 -19.43 -11.25 6.54
C TYR A 589 -18.10 -11.54 7.21
N LYS A 590 -17.94 -12.77 7.69
CA LYS A 590 -16.61 -13.37 7.79
C LYS A 590 -16.24 -13.89 6.41
N GLN A 591 -15.02 -13.62 5.95
CA GLN A 591 -14.53 -14.12 4.66
C GLN A 591 -13.59 -15.31 4.92
N ALA A 592 -14.05 -16.53 4.63
CA ALA A 592 -13.27 -17.73 4.95
C ALA A 592 -12.01 -17.87 4.09
N ASN A 593 -12.06 -17.41 2.84
CA ASN A 593 -10.87 -17.34 2.00
C ASN A 593 -10.01 -16.11 2.37
N ALA A 594 -9.04 -16.32 3.26
CA ALA A 594 -8.10 -15.26 3.67
C ALA A 594 -7.15 -14.80 2.53
N ARG A 595 -7.03 -15.57 1.44
CA ARG A 595 -6.21 -15.20 0.26
C ARG A 595 -6.93 -14.25 -0.69
N ALA A 596 -8.27 -14.20 -0.66
CA ALA A 596 -9.06 -13.29 -1.48
C ALA A 596 -8.92 -11.83 -1.01
N ASN A 597 -7.88 -11.14 -1.49
CA ASN A 597 -7.65 -9.72 -1.26
C ASN A 597 -8.45 -8.85 -2.27
N ARG A 598 -8.20 -7.54 -2.31
CA ARG A 598 -8.81 -6.61 -3.27
C ARG A 598 -8.75 -7.10 -4.72
N LYS A 599 -7.63 -7.73 -5.15
CA LYS A 599 -7.45 -8.26 -6.52
C LYS A 599 -8.41 -9.41 -6.85
N ILE A 600 -9.07 -10.00 -5.85
CA ILE A 600 -10.11 -11.03 -6.03
C ILE A 600 -11.51 -10.46 -5.71
N VAL A 601 -11.65 -9.72 -4.60
CA VAL A 601 -12.94 -9.20 -4.14
C VAL A 601 -13.51 -8.16 -5.11
N LEU A 602 -12.70 -7.20 -5.57
CA LEU A 602 -13.19 -6.14 -6.45
C LEU A 602 -13.70 -6.69 -7.80
N PRO A 603 -12.95 -7.56 -8.51
CA PRO A 603 -13.47 -8.23 -9.71
C PRO A 603 -14.73 -9.09 -9.46
N ALA A 604 -14.84 -9.73 -8.29
CA ALA A 604 -16.04 -10.48 -7.94
C ALA A 604 -17.27 -9.56 -7.86
N VAL A 605 -17.15 -8.46 -7.11
CA VAL A 605 -18.22 -7.47 -6.94
C VAL A 605 -18.62 -6.88 -8.28
N THR A 606 -17.66 -6.46 -9.12
CA THR A 606 -17.97 -5.87 -10.42
C THR A 606 -18.61 -6.87 -11.39
N THR A 607 -18.12 -8.10 -11.44
CA THR A 607 -18.68 -9.16 -12.29
C THR A 607 -20.13 -9.46 -11.92
N ILE A 608 -20.41 -9.61 -10.62
CA ILE A 608 -21.76 -9.87 -10.14
C ILE A 608 -22.65 -8.66 -10.34
N LEU A 609 -22.16 -7.44 -10.11
CA LEU A 609 -22.89 -6.20 -10.37
C LEU A 609 -23.28 -6.09 -11.86
N LYS A 610 -22.37 -6.40 -12.79
CA LYS A 610 -22.68 -6.47 -14.24
C LYS A 610 -23.81 -7.45 -14.54
N ALA A 611 -23.79 -8.63 -13.91
CA ALA A 611 -24.84 -9.63 -14.09
C ALA A 611 -26.18 -9.19 -13.47
N ALA A 612 -26.14 -8.54 -12.31
CA ALA A 612 -27.30 -8.07 -11.57
C ALA A 612 -28.03 -6.92 -12.30
N VAL A 613 -27.28 -5.98 -12.88
CA VAL A 613 -27.87 -4.85 -13.65
C VAL A 613 -28.62 -5.33 -14.89
N ARG A 614 -28.21 -6.43 -15.52
CA ARG A 614 -28.94 -7.03 -16.67
C ARG A 614 -30.34 -7.58 -16.31
N LYS A 615 -30.68 -7.63 -15.03
CA LYS A 615 -31.99 -8.07 -14.51
C LYS A 615 -32.89 -6.89 -14.13
N LEU A 616 -32.41 -5.65 -14.25
CA LEU A 616 -33.20 -4.42 -14.09
C LEU A 616 -33.93 -4.04 -15.37
#